data_AF-A0A935U9Y2-F1
#
_entry.id   AF-A0A935U9Y2-F1
#
_cell.length_a   1.000
_cell.length_b   1.000
_cell.length_c   1.000
_cell.angle_alpha   90.00
_cell.angle_beta   90.00
_cell.angle_gamma   90.00
#
_symmetry.space_group_name_H-M   'P 1'
#
loop_
_entity.id
_entity.type
_entity.pdbx_description
1 polymer ?
#
loop_
_entity_poly.entity_id
_entity_poly.type
_entity_poly.pdbx_seq_one_letter_code
_entity_poly.pdbx_strand_id
1 'polypeptide(L)'
;MPASRTMWPSTLALLALAACGGSGTGPGPVTVTCTTPTPVVLEPGAQLLIDAARTSNCLSLPGGDQAREYLVVAYSGAGTETTTGISTGYALASGATGGGSSLLDGLPTPVAAFGDPAKSPEAFHRNLRLAEARIAADPATRFGEAWGGKPPMASVPIVGQRDSFYVCRTSSCAAFNRVGATVRFVGRQGAIYTDDANPVTAESLTESDITQLGTLFDDYLFPIDTTAFGRESDIDGDQRVAILISAAVNDLTADCTSGRIIGYFYGADLIASLAGSNRREVFYAFAPKAATASCSAVTRSIALRALPPVLIHELQHMISFNQRVLVRGGGQEDLWLNEGLSHFAEELGYRGVPDARCPNSASCFSQFSSGDIDNAYSYLSNPEATALVTPGNNSGPLAFRGAAWLFVRWVADHFSSDTLLGTQVTRGLVQTTRVGATNVSAVAGVDFPTLVGEWQLTNYLENLPGFAQVGRLRYRTWNFRSLYQANFPTLYAKPYPLTPDSTAGSYSRTGTLRGGSGRHVRYRLAAGAAGVTVQLTGSNGNGVPSSTAEPRFAVVRIR
;
A
#
# COMPACT_ATOMS: atom_id res chain seq x y z
N MET A 1 77.93 20.09 -5.06
CA MET A 1 78.80 19.28 -4.18
C MET A 1 78.17 19.24 -2.79
N PRO A 2 78.36 18.16 -2.03
CA PRO A 2 77.39 17.13 -1.57
C PRO A 2 76.50 17.60 -0.37
N ALA A 3 75.52 16.90 0.21
CA ALA A 3 75.27 15.47 0.41
C ALA A 3 73.76 15.14 0.65
N SER A 4 73.49 13.84 0.67
CA SER A 4 72.23 13.08 0.60
C SER A 4 71.41 12.97 1.91
N ARG A 5 70.09 12.73 1.77
CA ARG A 5 69.37 11.52 2.25
C ARG A 5 67.86 11.52 1.90
N THR A 6 67.54 10.73 0.86
CA THR A 6 66.45 9.74 0.78
C THR A 6 65.04 10.04 1.33
N MET A 7 64.11 10.31 0.41
CA MET A 7 62.66 10.01 0.54
C MET A 7 62.28 8.92 -0.48
N TRP A 8 61.56 7.89 -0.04
CA TRP A 8 60.83 6.97 -0.90
C TRP A 8 59.42 7.54 -1.16
N PRO A 9 58.96 7.64 -2.42
CA PRO A 9 57.55 7.63 -2.74
C PRO A 9 57.13 6.22 -3.17
N SER A 10 56.17 5.67 -2.43
CA SER A 10 55.44 4.45 -2.80
C SER A 10 54.72 4.68 -4.13
N THR A 11 55.12 3.91 -5.13
CA THR A 11 54.51 3.83 -6.45
C THR A 11 53.11 3.22 -6.36
N LEU A 12 52.11 3.91 -6.94
CA LEU A 12 50.83 3.33 -7.30
C LEU A 12 51.06 2.15 -8.25
N ALA A 13 50.82 0.94 -7.77
CA ALA A 13 50.66 -0.22 -8.63
C ALA A 13 49.22 -0.24 -9.17
N LEU A 14 49.05 0.15 -10.43
CA LEU A 14 47.92 -0.30 -11.24
C LEU A 14 48.01 -1.82 -11.36
N LEU A 15 47.24 -2.54 -10.55
CA LEU A 15 46.95 -3.95 -10.80
C LEU A 15 45.94 -4.03 -11.94
N ALA A 16 46.48 -4.24 -13.14
CA ALA A 16 45.76 -4.78 -14.27
C ALA A 16 45.28 -6.19 -13.90
N LEU A 17 44.05 -6.30 -13.41
CA LEU A 17 43.33 -7.56 -13.38
C LEU A 17 42.94 -7.90 -14.82
N ALA A 18 43.60 -8.93 -15.34
CA ALA A 18 43.34 -9.52 -16.63
C ALA A 18 41.84 -9.77 -16.81
N ALA A 19 41.24 -9.06 -17.77
CA ALA A 19 39.92 -9.37 -18.28
C ALA A 19 39.99 -10.71 -19.01
N CYS A 20 39.66 -11.79 -18.30
CA CYS A 20 39.18 -12.99 -18.96
C CYS A 20 37.80 -12.67 -19.55
N GLY A 21 37.74 -12.58 -20.87
CA GLY A 21 36.48 -12.62 -21.60
C GLY A 21 35.74 -13.92 -21.25
N GLY A 22 34.60 -13.77 -20.58
CA GLY A 22 33.61 -14.81 -20.36
C GLY A 22 32.33 -14.39 -21.06
N SER A 23 31.87 -15.25 -21.97
CA SER A 23 30.61 -15.22 -22.71
C SER A 23 29.44 -14.57 -21.96
N GLY A 24 28.71 -13.70 -22.67
CA GLY A 24 27.42 -13.18 -22.23
C GLY A 24 26.50 -14.32 -21.81
N THR A 25 26.10 -14.31 -20.55
CA THR A 25 25.20 -15.31 -19.93
C THR A 25 24.12 -14.60 -19.13
N GLY A 26 23.41 -13.66 -19.77
CA GLY A 26 22.00 -13.51 -19.44
C GLY A 26 21.27 -14.77 -19.91
N PRO A 27 20.23 -15.27 -19.22
CA PRO A 27 19.46 -16.39 -19.73
C PRO A 27 18.91 -16.02 -21.12
N GLY A 28 19.20 -16.87 -22.10
CA GLY A 28 18.68 -16.72 -23.46
C GLY A 28 17.13 -16.76 -23.48
N PRO A 29 16.50 -16.41 -24.61
CA PRO A 29 15.04 -16.44 -24.72
C PRO A 29 14.51 -17.82 -24.35
N VAL A 30 13.50 -17.85 -23.48
CA VAL A 30 12.85 -19.08 -23.02
C VAL A 30 11.90 -19.55 -24.11
N THR A 31 12.03 -20.81 -24.51
CA THR A 31 11.20 -21.42 -25.56
C THR A 31 10.01 -22.16 -24.96
N VAL A 32 8.92 -22.23 -25.71
CA VAL A 32 7.75 -23.03 -25.34
C VAL A 32 8.07 -24.52 -25.53
N THR A 33 7.93 -25.29 -24.46
CA THR A 33 8.23 -26.74 -24.42
C THR A 33 6.98 -27.60 -24.22
N CYS A 34 5.80 -27.00 -24.15
CA CYS A 34 4.56 -27.73 -23.89
C CYS A 34 4.15 -28.65 -25.03
N THR A 35 3.77 -29.88 -24.66
CA THR A 35 3.19 -30.85 -25.61
C THR A 35 1.66 -30.83 -25.62
N THR A 36 1.01 -30.48 -24.51
CA THR A 36 -0.47 -30.50 -24.38
C THR A 36 -0.98 -29.21 -23.71
N PRO A 37 -1.16 -28.12 -24.48
CA PRO A 37 -1.66 -26.86 -23.91
C PRO A 37 -3.16 -26.91 -23.63
N THR A 38 -3.59 -26.26 -22.55
CA THR A 38 -5.00 -26.12 -22.19
C THR A 38 -5.69 -25.15 -23.16
N PRO A 39 -6.73 -25.56 -23.90
CA PRO A 39 -7.40 -24.68 -24.85
C PRO A 39 -8.18 -23.58 -24.10
N VAL A 40 -7.94 -22.33 -24.48
CA VAL A 40 -8.69 -21.17 -23.97
C VAL A 40 -9.87 -20.90 -24.91
N VAL A 41 -11.08 -21.16 -24.45
CA VAL A 41 -12.32 -20.89 -25.21
C VAL A 41 -13.08 -19.80 -24.49
N LEU A 42 -13.02 -18.58 -25.02
CA LEU A 42 -13.62 -17.38 -24.43
C LEU A 42 -14.39 -16.59 -25.48
N GLU A 43 -15.60 -16.17 -25.14
CA GLU A 43 -16.29 -15.08 -25.83
C GLU A 43 -15.69 -13.72 -25.41
N PRO A 44 -15.85 -12.65 -26.20
CA PRO A 44 -15.43 -11.32 -25.80
C PRO A 44 -16.02 -10.93 -24.43
N GLY A 45 -15.17 -10.48 -23.51
CA GLY A 45 -15.51 -10.15 -22.12
C GLY A 45 -15.46 -11.33 -21.15
N ALA A 46 -15.43 -12.58 -21.62
CA ALA A 46 -15.29 -13.75 -20.77
C ALA A 46 -13.84 -13.91 -20.29
N GLN A 47 -13.67 -14.42 -19.08
CA GLN A 47 -12.38 -14.64 -18.45
C GLN A 47 -12.17 -16.10 -18.01
N LEU A 48 -10.91 -16.48 -17.88
CA LEU A 48 -10.46 -17.79 -17.39
C LEU A 48 -9.30 -17.58 -16.41
N LEU A 49 -9.39 -18.20 -15.23
CA LEU A 49 -8.33 -18.23 -14.22
C LEU A 49 -7.80 -19.66 -14.10
N ILE A 50 -6.49 -19.83 -14.12
CA ILE A 50 -5.85 -21.16 -14.08
C ILE A 50 -4.76 -21.16 -13.03
N ASP A 51 -4.79 -22.17 -12.15
CA ASP A 51 -3.69 -22.49 -11.25
C ASP A 51 -2.58 -23.18 -12.05
N ALA A 52 -1.46 -22.49 -12.26
CA ALA A 52 -0.38 -23.02 -13.09
C ALA A 52 0.34 -24.19 -12.42
N ALA A 53 0.34 -24.23 -11.08
CA ALA A 53 0.99 -25.28 -10.29
C ALA A 53 0.14 -26.54 -10.16
N ARG A 54 -1.20 -26.41 -10.18
CA ARG A 54 -2.11 -27.54 -9.97
C ARG A 54 -2.81 -28.03 -11.23
N THR A 55 -3.11 -27.13 -12.16
CA THR A 55 -3.95 -27.45 -13.32
C THR A 55 -3.12 -27.51 -14.60
N SER A 56 -2.56 -26.37 -15.02
CA SER A 56 -1.73 -26.31 -16.21
C SER A 56 -0.94 -25.02 -16.27
N ASN A 57 0.37 -25.13 -16.48
CA ASN A 57 1.22 -23.98 -16.74
C ASN A 57 1.33 -23.64 -18.23
N CYS A 58 0.43 -24.19 -19.06
CA CYS A 58 0.46 -24.02 -20.50
C CYS A 58 -0.92 -23.86 -21.13
N LEU A 59 -1.08 -22.81 -21.90
CA LEU A 59 -2.36 -22.39 -22.49
C LEU A 59 -2.26 -22.31 -24.01
N SER A 60 -3.34 -22.64 -24.72
CA SER A 60 -3.48 -22.36 -26.15
C SER A 60 -4.52 -21.26 -26.33
N LEU A 61 -4.08 -20.11 -26.84
CA LEU A 61 -4.93 -19.00 -27.26
C LEU A 61 -5.30 -19.21 -28.74
N PRO A 62 -6.56 -19.56 -29.05
CA PRO A 62 -6.95 -19.83 -30.42
C PRO A 62 -7.02 -18.53 -31.24
N GLY A 63 -6.46 -18.57 -32.45
CA GLY A 63 -6.77 -17.60 -33.50
C GLY A 63 -8.15 -17.89 -34.12
N GLY A 64 -8.45 -17.26 -35.25
CA GLY A 64 -9.70 -17.49 -35.97
C GLY A 64 -9.87 -16.53 -37.14
N ASP A 65 -11.02 -16.62 -37.82
CA ASP A 65 -11.29 -15.86 -39.05
C ASP A 65 -11.36 -14.34 -38.82
N GLN A 66 -11.58 -13.91 -37.59
CA GLN A 66 -11.54 -12.51 -37.18
C GLN A 66 -10.31 -12.24 -36.31
N ALA A 67 -9.84 -10.99 -36.31
CA ALA A 67 -8.78 -10.58 -35.41
C ALA A 67 -9.23 -10.75 -33.95
N ARG A 68 -8.39 -11.38 -33.14
CA ARG A 68 -8.66 -11.64 -31.72
C ARG A 68 -7.65 -10.93 -30.85
N GLU A 69 -8.11 -10.50 -29.69
CA GLU A 69 -7.24 -9.89 -28.71
C GLU A 69 -7.49 -10.46 -27.33
N TYR A 70 -6.41 -10.94 -26.70
CA TYR A 70 -6.43 -11.42 -25.32
C TYR A 70 -5.54 -10.55 -24.45
N LEU A 71 -5.96 -10.34 -23.21
CA LEU A 71 -5.05 -9.94 -22.13
C LEU A 71 -4.75 -11.19 -21.31
N VAL A 72 -3.47 -11.50 -21.18
CA VAL A 72 -2.96 -12.55 -20.30
C VAL A 72 -2.20 -11.89 -19.17
N VAL A 73 -2.47 -12.31 -17.93
CA VAL A 73 -1.72 -11.91 -16.76
C VAL A 73 -1.12 -13.15 -16.11
N ALA A 74 0.20 -13.20 -16.02
CA ALA A 74 0.87 -14.13 -15.11
C ALA A 74 0.94 -13.46 -13.73
N TYR A 75 0.33 -14.05 -12.71
CA TYR A 75 0.23 -13.43 -11.38
C TYR A 75 0.51 -14.41 -10.25
N SER A 76 0.80 -13.87 -9.07
CA SER A 76 0.89 -14.62 -7.82
C SER A 76 -0.46 -14.61 -7.10
N GLY A 77 -1.00 -15.79 -6.83
CA GLY A 77 -2.17 -15.95 -5.95
C GLY A 77 -1.84 -15.91 -4.46
N ALA A 78 -0.55 -15.82 -4.09
CA ALA A 78 -0.12 -15.96 -2.71
C ALA A 78 -0.69 -14.84 -1.82
N GLY A 79 -1.44 -15.28 -0.81
CA GLY A 79 -2.18 -14.40 0.11
C GLY A 79 -1.63 -14.28 1.52
N THR A 80 -0.55 -14.99 1.82
CA THR A 80 0.05 -15.02 3.17
C THR A 80 1.15 -13.98 3.29
N GLU A 81 1.01 -13.06 4.25
CA GLU A 81 2.10 -12.19 4.66
C GLU A 81 3.18 -13.01 5.38
N THR A 82 4.43 -12.85 4.96
CA THR A 82 5.59 -13.42 5.63
C THR A 82 6.60 -12.33 5.91
N THR A 83 7.51 -12.56 6.85
CA THR A 83 8.54 -11.58 7.23
C THR A 83 9.25 -10.99 6.01
N THR A 84 9.70 -11.82 5.08
CA THR A 84 10.43 -11.39 3.87
C THR A 84 9.56 -11.24 2.62
N GLY A 85 8.25 -11.46 2.76
CA GLY A 85 7.31 -11.57 1.66
C GLY A 85 7.51 -12.86 0.85
N ILE A 86 6.50 -13.17 0.04
CA ILE A 86 6.54 -14.30 -0.88
C ILE A 86 7.00 -13.79 -2.25
N SER A 87 8.00 -14.45 -2.82
CA SER A 87 8.39 -14.21 -4.20
C SER A 87 8.98 -15.45 -4.88
N THR A 88 8.84 -15.54 -6.19
CA THR A 88 9.51 -16.55 -7.02
C THR A 88 9.88 -15.97 -8.38
N GLY A 89 11.02 -16.40 -8.91
CA GLY A 89 11.39 -16.10 -10.28
C GLY A 89 10.52 -16.88 -11.26
N TYR A 90 10.10 -16.25 -12.36
CA TYR A 90 9.37 -16.89 -13.44
C TYR A 90 9.95 -16.57 -14.82
N ALA A 91 9.51 -17.33 -15.82
CA ALA A 91 9.60 -17.01 -17.23
C ALA A 91 8.22 -17.20 -17.90
N LEU A 92 7.84 -16.27 -18.76
CA LEU A 92 6.64 -16.32 -19.59
C LEU A 92 7.10 -16.35 -21.05
N ALA A 93 6.77 -17.42 -21.76
CA ALA A 93 7.13 -17.63 -23.15
C ALA A 93 5.89 -17.92 -23.99
N SER A 94 5.90 -17.50 -25.25
CA SER A 94 4.87 -17.89 -26.21
C SER A 94 5.42 -18.07 -27.63
N GLY A 95 4.77 -18.93 -28.38
CA GLY A 95 5.10 -19.24 -29.77
C GLY A 95 3.92 -19.88 -30.51
N ALA A 96 4.07 -20.09 -31.81
CA ALA A 96 3.03 -20.73 -32.62
C ALA A 96 2.72 -22.14 -32.10
N THR A 97 1.44 -22.53 -32.11
CA THR A 97 1.01 -23.90 -31.82
C THR A 97 1.67 -24.87 -32.81
N GLY A 98 2.64 -25.67 -32.34
CA GLY A 98 3.27 -26.73 -33.14
C GLY A 98 4.49 -26.35 -33.99
N GLY A 99 5.15 -25.20 -33.77
CA GLY A 99 6.34 -24.80 -34.52
C GLY A 99 7.36 -24.02 -33.69
N GLY A 100 8.63 -24.41 -33.80
CA GLY A 100 9.76 -23.90 -33.01
C GLY A 100 10.17 -22.44 -33.30
N SER A 101 10.86 -21.90 -32.29
CA SER A 101 11.61 -20.65 -32.11
C SER A 101 11.47 -19.50 -33.12
N SER A 102 11.28 -18.29 -32.58
CA SER A 102 11.69 -17.04 -33.20
C SER A 102 12.38 -16.13 -32.16
N LEU A 103 13.55 -15.63 -32.55
CA LEU A 103 14.49 -14.79 -31.81
C LEU A 103 14.07 -13.32 -31.86
N LEU A 104 14.03 -12.63 -30.72
CA LEU A 104 14.20 -11.18 -30.63
C LEU A 104 14.85 -10.78 -29.30
N ASP A 105 15.70 -9.76 -29.37
CA ASP A 105 16.59 -9.26 -28.31
C ASP A 105 15.88 -8.78 -27.05
N GLY A 106 16.41 -9.18 -25.90
CA GLY A 106 16.01 -8.70 -24.59
C GLY A 106 16.51 -7.28 -24.35
N LEU A 107 15.59 -6.35 -24.08
CA LEU A 107 15.93 -5.06 -23.49
C LEU A 107 16.30 -5.26 -22.00
N PRO A 108 17.29 -4.53 -21.49
CA PRO A 108 17.72 -4.65 -20.11
C PRO A 108 16.61 -4.27 -19.14
N THR A 109 16.40 -5.13 -18.15
CA THR A 109 15.61 -4.86 -16.95
C THR A 109 16.29 -3.79 -16.10
N PRO A 110 15.65 -2.65 -15.80
CA PRO A 110 16.10 -1.82 -14.70
C PRO A 110 15.80 -2.58 -13.40
N VAL A 111 16.86 -3.07 -12.77
CA VAL A 111 16.83 -3.44 -11.35
C VAL A 111 16.70 -2.13 -10.60
N ALA A 112 15.51 -1.82 -10.09
CA ALA A 112 15.36 -0.72 -9.16
C ALA A 112 16.20 -1.04 -7.93
N ALA A 113 17.29 -0.29 -7.73
CA ALA A 113 18.05 -0.32 -6.51
C ALA A 113 17.12 0.19 -5.39
N PHE A 114 16.80 -0.69 -4.45
CA PHE A 114 16.09 -0.32 -3.24
C PHE A 114 17.00 0.61 -2.42
N GLY A 115 16.58 1.87 -2.25
CA GLY A 115 17.24 2.78 -1.32
C GLY A 115 17.16 2.24 0.10
N ASP A 116 18.12 2.62 0.94
CA ASP A 116 18.26 2.17 2.32
C ASP A 116 16.99 2.51 3.15
N PRO A 117 16.18 1.50 3.57
CA PRO A 117 14.87 1.69 4.18
C PRO A 117 14.92 2.02 5.68
N ALA A 118 16.08 2.32 6.26
CA ALA A 118 16.20 2.46 7.71
C ALA A 118 15.65 3.79 8.30
N LYS A 119 15.36 4.80 7.47
CA LYS A 119 14.99 6.16 7.91
C LYS A 119 13.83 6.82 7.16
N SER A 120 12.96 6.06 6.50
CA SER A 120 11.79 6.61 5.82
C SER A 120 10.55 6.65 6.72
N PRO A 121 9.55 7.50 6.44
CA PRO A 121 8.25 7.46 7.14
C PRO A 121 7.60 6.09 7.07
N GLU A 122 7.67 5.41 5.94
CA GLU A 122 7.11 4.07 5.75
C GLU A 122 7.76 3.05 6.69
N ALA A 123 9.06 3.20 6.94
CA ALA A 123 9.78 2.38 7.90
C ALA A 123 9.35 2.66 9.34
N PHE A 124 9.02 3.90 9.67
CA PHE A 124 8.46 4.26 10.97
C PHE A 124 7.07 3.64 11.17
N HIS A 125 6.14 3.85 10.25
CA HIS A 125 4.80 3.26 10.32
C HIS A 125 4.87 1.74 10.41
N ARG A 126 5.75 1.10 9.61
CA ARG A 126 6.02 -0.34 9.73
C ARG A 126 6.41 -0.75 11.14
N ASN A 127 7.39 -0.06 11.73
CA ASN A 127 7.93 -0.43 13.02
C ASN A 127 6.85 -0.28 14.11
N LEU A 128 5.96 0.70 13.98
CA LEU A 128 4.77 0.82 14.83
C LEU A 128 3.86 -0.41 14.69
N ARG A 129 3.46 -0.78 13.46
CA ARG A 129 2.60 -1.95 13.22
C ARG A 129 3.23 -3.26 13.69
N LEU A 130 4.54 -3.42 13.55
CA LEU A 130 5.28 -4.57 14.07
C LEU A 130 5.34 -4.58 15.61
N ALA A 131 5.51 -3.43 16.25
CA ALA A 131 5.46 -3.32 17.70
C ALA A 131 4.06 -3.66 18.23
N GLU A 132 3.01 -3.16 17.59
CA GLU A 132 1.62 -3.47 17.90
C GLU A 132 1.29 -4.95 17.71
N ALA A 133 1.82 -5.60 16.66
CA ALA A 133 1.66 -7.03 16.46
C ALA A 133 2.32 -7.84 17.58
N ARG A 134 3.49 -7.42 18.09
CA ARG A 134 4.12 -8.05 19.26
C ARG A 134 3.29 -7.85 20.52
N ILE A 135 2.77 -6.64 20.75
CA ILE A 135 1.88 -6.32 21.86
C ILE A 135 0.63 -7.19 21.82
N ALA A 136 0.00 -7.33 20.64
CA ALA A 136 -1.18 -8.16 20.43
C ALA A 136 -0.90 -9.66 20.56
N ALA A 137 0.34 -10.10 20.37
CA ALA A 137 0.77 -11.48 20.56
C ALA A 137 1.11 -11.82 22.02
N ASP A 138 1.38 -10.81 22.85
CA ASP A 138 1.74 -11.00 24.25
C ASP A 138 0.58 -11.63 25.04
N PRO A 139 0.80 -12.76 25.75
CA PRO A 139 -0.21 -13.36 26.62
C PRO A 139 -0.78 -12.40 27.66
N ALA A 140 0.00 -11.46 28.20
CA ALA A 140 -0.51 -10.48 29.17
C ALA A 140 -1.58 -9.58 28.55
N THR A 141 -1.42 -9.22 27.26
CA THR A 141 -2.42 -8.49 26.48
C THR A 141 -3.66 -9.35 26.19
N ARG A 142 -3.45 -10.63 25.83
CA ARG A 142 -4.51 -11.57 25.42
C ARG A 142 -5.37 -12.14 26.55
N PHE A 143 -4.78 -12.35 27.73
CA PHE A 143 -5.40 -13.12 28.83
C PHE A 143 -5.76 -12.26 30.06
N GLY A 144 -5.83 -10.94 29.91
CA GLY A 144 -6.45 -10.10 30.94
C GLY A 144 -5.53 -9.43 31.95
N GLU A 145 -4.22 -9.72 31.97
CA GLU A 145 -3.31 -9.01 32.89
C GLU A 145 -3.08 -7.54 32.44
N ALA A 146 -3.11 -7.26 31.14
CA ALA A 146 -3.18 -5.90 30.58
C ALA A 146 -4.53 -5.20 30.87
N TRP A 147 -5.57 -5.98 31.19
CA TRP A 147 -6.90 -5.49 31.58
C TRP A 147 -7.03 -5.28 33.09
N GLY A 148 -6.04 -5.77 33.87
CA GLY A 148 -5.98 -5.67 35.34
C GLY A 148 -5.70 -4.28 35.89
N GLY A 149 -5.56 -3.27 35.02
CA GLY A 149 -5.49 -1.87 35.41
C GLY A 149 -6.01 -1.00 34.30
N LYS A 150 -7.34 -0.94 34.09
CA LYS A 150 -7.91 0.23 33.42
C LYS A 150 -7.32 1.47 34.10
N PRO A 151 -6.78 2.44 33.34
CA PRO A 151 -6.31 3.66 33.95
C PRO A 151 -7.46 4.27 34.79
N PRO A 152 -7.12 5.03 35.85
CA PRO A 152 -8.13 5.76 36.61
C PRO A 152 -8.99 6.58 35.66
N MET A 153 -10.30 6.60 35.90
CA MET A 153 -11.19 7.42 35.07
C MET A 153 -10.73 8.88 35.10
N ALA A 154 -10.47 9.42 33.93
CA ALA A 154 -10.13 10.82 33.74
C ALA A 154 -11.41 11.65 33.53
N SER A 155 -11.34 12.92 33.94
CA SER A 155 -12.37 13.89 33.59
C SER A 155 -12.15 14.40 32.17
N VAL A 156 -13.23 14.72 31.46
CA VAL A 156 -13.16 15.45 30.19
C VAL A 156 -12.21 16.65 30.34
N PRO A 157 -11.21 16.81 29.45
CA PRO A 157 -10.26 17.91 29.54
C PRO A 157 -10.94 19.27 29.37
N ILE A 158 -10.32 20.32 29.90
CA ILE A 158 -10.80 21.71 29.81
C ILE A 158 -9.79 22.55 29.02
N VAL A 159 -10.27 23.45 28.16
CA VAL A 159 -9.40 24.39 27.42
C VAL A 159 -8.49 25.16 28.39
N GLY A 160 -7.20 25.22 28.09
CA GLY A 160 -6.16 25.82 28.93
C GLY A 160 -5.53 24.87 29.96
N GLN A 161 -6.11 23.68 30.17
CA GLN A 161 -5.49 22.65 31.01
C GLN A 161 -4.17 22.18 30.40
N ARG A 162 -3.15 22.03 31.24
CA ARG A 162 -1.87 21.43 30.86
C ARG A 162 -1.85 19.94 31.18
N ASP A 163 -1.23 19.18 30.30
CA ASP A 163 -0.95 17.77 30.48
C ASP A 163 0.42 17.41 29.88
N SER A 164 0.80 16.14 29.96
CA SER A 164 2.04 15.62 29.41
C SER A 164 1.82 14.34 28.63
N PHE A 165 2.61 14.18 27.56
CA PHE A 165 2.53 13.02 26.69
C PHE A 165 3.89 12.35 26.51
N TYR A 166 3.89 11.03 26.38
CA TYR A 166 5.02 10.27 25.84
C TYR A 166 4.89 10.25 24.32
N VAL A 167 5.89 10.80 23.62
CA VAL A 167 5.94 10.87 22.15
C VAL A 167 7.12 10.04 21.69
N CYS A 168 6.99 9.24 20.63
CA CYS A 168 8.11 8.48 20.07
C CYS A 168 9.31 9.43 19.83
N ARG A 169 10.49 9.01 20.28
CA ARG A 169 11.77 9.71 20.04
C ARG A 169 12.54 9.13 18.86
N THR A 170 12.33 7.85 18.57
CA THR A 170 13.02 7.12 17.52
C THR A 170 12.04 6.60 16.48
N SER A 171 12.54 6.33 15.27
CA SER A 171 11.76 5.71 14.18
C SER A 171 11.29 4.27 14.48
N SER A 172 11.71 3.69 15.60
CA SER A 172 11.23 2.38 16.10
C SER A 172 10.23 2.49 17.25
N CYS A 173 9.94 3.72 17.71
CA CYS A 173 9.16 4.00 18.91
C CYS A 173 9.56 3.16 20.15
N ALA A 174 10.84 2.81 20.26
CA ALA A 174 11.39 2.06 21.39
C ALA A 174 11.83 2.98 22.55
N ALA A 175 11.82 4.29 22.33
CA ALA A 175 12.11 5.30 23.33
C ALA A 175 11.22 6.52 23.11
N PHE A 176 10.95 7.25 24.19
CA PHE A 176 9.99 8.35 24.20
C PHE A 176 10.60 9.65 24.73
N ASN A 177 10.14 10.76 24.18
CA ASN A 177 10.24 12.08 24.78
C ASN A 177 9.01 12.33 25.64
N ARG A 178 9.17 13.04 26.77
CA ARG A 178 8.04 13.54 27.53
C ARG A 178 7.82 15.00 27.18
N VAL A 179 6.70 15.31 26.53
CA VAL A 179 6.34 16.68 26.13
C VAL A 179 5.25 17.22 27.04
N GLY A 180 5.28 18.51 27.33
CA GLY A 180 4.19 19.23 28.00
C GLY A 180 3.31 19.89 26.95
N ALA A 181 1.99 19.78 27.09
CA ALA A 181 1.06 20.34 26.12
C ALA A 181 -0.16 20.96 26.80
N THR A 182 -0.70 22.00 26.18
CA THR A 182 -1.91 22.70 26.65
C THR A 182 -3.10 22.37 25.75
N VAL A 183 -4.27 22.08 26.34
CA VAL A 183 -5.54 21.90 25.63
C VAL A 183 -5.96 23.21 24.96
N ARG A 184 -6.21 23.18 23.65
CA ARG A 184 -6.64 24.33 22.85
C ARG A 184 -8.05 24.19 22.28
N PHE A 185 -8.56 22.97 22.18
CA PHE A 185 -9.94 22.71 21.78
C PHE A 185 -10.46 21.47 22.50
N VAL A 186 -11.73 21.50 22.90
CA VAL A 186 -12.45 20.34 23.45
C VAL A 186 -13.77 20.24 22.72
N GLY A 187 -13.91 19.15 21.97
CA GLY A 187 -15.10 18.80 21.23
C GLY A 187 -15.98 17.80 21.96
N ARG A 188 -16.86 17.14 21.20
CA ARG A 188 -17.66 15.99 21.61
C ARG A 188 -16.85 14.70 21.60
N GLN A 189 -15.95 14.53 20.63
CA GLN A 189 -15.20 13.28 20.42
C GLN A 189 -13.69 13.50 20.47
N GLY A 190 -13.19 14.65 20.01
CA GLY A 190 -11.77 15.00 20.05
C GLY A 190 -11.43 16.10 21.05
N ALA A 191 -10.21 16.08 21.58
CA ALA A 191 -9.59 17.19 22.30
C ALA A 191 -8.22 17.48 21.70
N ILE A 192 -7.96 18.73 21.26
CA ILE A 192 -6.68 19.10 20.64
C ILE A 192 -5.76 19.71 21.69
N TYR A 193 -4.58 19.13 21.80
CA TYR A 193 -3.46 19.57 22.62
C TYR A 193 -2.37 20.13 21.72
N THR A 194 -1.83 21.30 22.06
CA THR A 194 -0.64 21.84 21.41
C THR A 194 0.53 21.73 22.35
N ASP A 195 1.62 21.12 21.88
CA ASP A 195 2.89 21.09 22.62
C ASP A 195 3.36 22.51 22.95
N ASP A 196 3.63 22.77 24.22
CA ASP A 196 4.05 24.07 24.74
C ASP A 196 5.44 24.48 24.21
N ALA A 197 6.24 23.51 23.72
CA ALA A 197 7.54 23.73 23.10
C ALA A 197 7.46 23.93 21.58
N ASN A 198 6.27 23.93 20.98
CA ASN A 198 6.13 24.25 19.56
C ASN A 198 6.67 25.66 19.25
N PRO A 199 7.42 25.85 18.15
CA PRO A 199 7.90 27.17 17.77
C PRO A 199 6.75 28.15 17.53
N VAL A 200 6.75 29.28 18.24
CA VAL A 200 5.77 30.36 18.02
C VAL A 200 6.29 31.29 16.93
N THR A 201 5.72 31.16 15.75
CA THR A 201 6.04 31.95 14.55
C THR A 201 4.77 32.44 13.85
N ALA A 202 4.91 33.25 12.79
CA ALA A 202 3.79 33.63 11.93
C ALA A 202 3.10 32.43 11.25
N GLU A 203 3.80 31.30 11.15
CA GLU A 203 3.28 30.04 10.59
C GLU A 203 2.58 29.15 11.62
N SER A 204 2.48 29.58 12.89
CA SER A 204 1.77 28.81 13.90
C SER A 204 0.29 28.64 13.55
N LEU A 205 -0.29 27.50 13.91
CA LEU A 205 -1.75 27.34 13.88
C LEU A 205 -2.39 28.35 14.85
N THR A 206 -3.42 29.04 14.36
CA THR A 206 -4.25 29.96 15.14
C THR A 206 -5.37 29.22 15.86
N GLU A 207 -6.01 29.85 16.84
CA GLU A 207 -7.20 29.26 17.50
C GLU A 207 -8.32 28.92 16.51
N SER A 208 -8.48 29.73 15.45
CA SER A 208 -9.45 29.46 14.40
C SER A 208 -9.12 28.18 13.63
N ASP A 209 -7.84 27.93 13.35
CA ASP A 209 -7.41 26.69 12.68
C ASP A 209 -7.66 25.47 13.54
N ILE A 210 -7.31 25.57 14.83
CA ILE A 210 -7.49 24.49 15.81
C ILE A 210 -8.98 24.18 15.98
N THR A 211 -9.82 25.21 16.10
CA THR A 211 -11.27 25.06 16.20
C THR A 211 -11.85 24.42 14.94
N GLN A 212 -11.40 24.85 13.75
CA GLN A 212 -11.83 24.28 12.48
C GLN A 212 -11.46 22.80 12.37
N LEU A 213 -10.23 22.44 12.73
CA LEU A 213 -9.75 21.06 12.71
C LEU A 213 -10.53 20.18 13.70
N GLY A 214 -10.72 20.66 14.93
CA GLY A 214 -11.46 19.92 15.96
C GLY A 214 -12.92 19.71 15.58
N THR A 215 -13.56 20.74 15.00
CA THR A 215 -14.94 20.63 14.50
C THR A 215 -15.03 19.68 13.30
N LEU A 216 -14.04 19.70 12.39
CA LEU A 216 -13.98 18.77 11.26
C LEU A 216 -13.88 17.31 11.74
N PHE A 217 -13.03 17.07 12.73
CA PHE A 217 -12.89 15.75 13.35
C PHE A 217 -14.21 15.26 13.96
N ASP A 218 -14.83 16.07 14.81
CA ASP A 218 -16.05 15.72 15.53
C ASP A 218 -17.29 15.53 14.64
N ASP A 219 -17.45 16.39 13.63
CA ASP A 219 -18.65 16.42 12.79
C ASP A 219 -18.57 15.46 11.61
N TYR A 220 -17.35 15.13 11.14
CA TYR A 220 -17.16 14.33 9.93
C TYR A 220 -16.20 13.17 10.11
N LEU A 221 -14.92 13.41 10.43
CA LEU A 221 -13.91 12.34 10.36
C LEU A 221 -14.22 11.19 11.30
N PHE A 222 -14.53 11.51 12.56
CA PHE A 222 -14.90 10.53 13.56
C PHE A 222 -16.18 9.74 13.23
N PRO A 223 -17.33 10.37 12.89
CA PRO A 223 -18.52 9.62 12.50
C PRO A 223 -18.36 8.82 11.21
N ILE A 224 -17.55 9.29 10.24
CA ILE A 224 -17.25 8.54 9.00
C ILE A 224 -16.57 7.22 9.34
N ASP A 225 -15.46 7.27 10.07
CA ASP A 225 -14.68 6.07 10.41
C ASP A 225 -15.42 5.15 11.36
N THR A 226 -16.09 5.70 12.36
CA THR A 226 -16.83 4.87 13.32
C THR A 226 -18.04 4.19 12.69
N THR A 227 -18.59 4.79 11.64
CA THR A 227 -19.60 4.17 10.77
C THR A 227 -18.98 3.09 9.89
N ALA A 228 -17.81 3.33 9.30
CA ALA A 228 -17.17 2.41 8.35
C ALA A 228 -16.49 1.20 9.00
N PHE A 229 -15.82 1.36 10.13
CA PHE A 229 -14.91 0.33 10.66
C PHE A 229 -15.37 -0.22 12.03
N GLY A 230 -15.99 0.60 12.87
CA GLY A 230 -16.37 0.23 14.23
C GLY A 230 -15.99 1.29 15.25
N ARG A 231 -16.07 1.00 16.54
CA ARG A 231 -15.69 1.97 17.59
C ARG A 231 -14.22 1.84 17.97
N GLU A 232 -13.62 2.96 18.30
CA GLU A 232 -12.43 3.12 19.14
C GLU A 232 -12.70 2.61 20.57
N SER A 233 -11.65 2.55 21.38
CA SER A 233 -11.78 2.34 22.83
C SER A 233 -11.99 3.67 23.56
N ASP A 234 -12.27 3.59 24.85
CA ASP A 234 -12.24 4.74 25.78
C ASP A 234 -11.64 4.21 27.09
N ILE A 235 -10.32 4.02 27.09
CA ILE A 235 -9.67 3.26 28.17
C ILE A 235 -9.56 4.05 29.47
N ASP A 236 -9.47 5.38 29.39
CA ASP A 236 -9.42 6.30 30.54
C ASP A 236 -10.77 6.97 30.82
N GLY A 237 -11.80 6.75 30.03
CA GLY A 237 -13.17 7.14 30.36
C GLY A 237 -13.44 8.64 30.24
N ASP A 238 -12.54 9.41 29.63
CA ASP A 238 -12.73 10.84 29.41
C ASP A 238 -13.60 11.11 28.17
N GLN A 239 -13.94 10.06 27.41
CA GLN A 239 -14.76 10.09 26.19
C GLN A 239 -14.16 10.98 25.09
N ARG A 240 -12.84 11.20 25.08
CA ARG A 240 -12.13 12.03 24.11
C ARG A 240 -10.94 11.30 23.54
N VAL A 241 -10.81 11.39 22.22
CA VAL A 241 -9.54 11.12 21.56
C VAL A 241 -8.65 12.37 21.69
N ALA A 242 -7.49 12.20 22.32
CA ALA A 242 -6.50 13.26 22.45
C ALA A 242 -5.72 13.42 21.13
N ILE A 243 -5.73 14.63 20.57
CA ILE A 243 -5.01 14.99 19.34
C ILE A 243 -3.85 15.90 19.72
N LEU A 244 -2.63 15.36 19.76
CA LEU A 244 -1.43 16.10 20.11
C LEU A 244 -0.72 16.64 18.85
N ILE A 245 -0.68 17.96 18.71
CA ILE A 245 0.09 18.67 17.68
C ILE A 245 1.45 19.06 18.26
N SER A 246 2.53 18.44 17.77
CA SER A 246 3.88 18.60 18.33
C SER A 246 4.98 18.62 17.26
N ALA A 247 5.93 19.53 17.43
CA ALA A 247 7.16 19.59 16.66
C ALA A 247 8.07 18.38 16.90
N ALA A 248 7.89 17.64 18.01
CA ALA A 248 8.59 16.38 18.26
C ALA A 248 8.25 15.31 17.21
N VAL A 249 7.05 15.34 16.62
CA VAL A 249 6.70 14.46 15.49
C VAL A 249 7.52 14.80 14.26
N ASN A 250 7.77 16.09 14.00
CA ASN A 250 8.67 16.50 12.91
C ASN A 250 10.10 15.98 13.12
N ASP A 251 10.58 15.94 14.37
CA ASP A 251 11.93 15.50 14.72
C ASP A 251 12.17 14.00 14.53
N LEU A 252 11.11 13.21 14.30
CA LEU A 252 11.23 11.82 13.88
C LEU A 252 11.81 11.69 12.46
N THR A 253 11.72 12.75 11.65
CA THR A 253 12.27 12.80 10.29
C THR A 253 13.53 13.67 10.26
N ALA A 254 14.70 13.03 10.21
CA ALA A 254 15.97 13.75 10.10
C ALA A 254 16.26 14.26 8.67
N ASP A 255 15.78 13.55 7.66
CA ASP A 255 15.99 13.83 6.24
C ASP A 255 14.68 13.53 5.48
N CYS A 256 14.20 14.50 4.71
CA CYS A 256 12.93 14.43 4.01
C CYS A 256 13.03 13.90 2.57
N THR A 257 14.19 13.41 2.14
CA THR A 257 14.42 12.87 0.78
C THR A 257 13.45 11.74 0.45
N SER A 258 13.05 10.94 1.46
CA SER A 258 12.08 9.86 1.31
C SER A 258 10.71 10.19 1.94
N GLY A 259 10.38 11.47 2.08
CA GLY A 259 9.15 11.93 2.71
C GLY A 259 9.31 12.27 4.20
N ARG A 260 8.20 12.58 4.86
CA ARG A 260 8.15 13.01 6.26
C ARG A 260 7.08 12.26 7.04
N ILE A 261 7.38 11.95 8.30
CA ILE A 261 6.39 11.47 9.28
C ILE A 261 5.52 12.67 9.67
N ILE A 262 4.24 12.61 9.29
CA ILE A 262 3.27 13.70 9.47
C ILE A 262 2.29 13.45 10.61
N GLY A 263 2.12 12.20 11.01
CA GLY A 263 1.36 11.80 12.18
C GLY A 263 1.42 10.30 12.40
N TYR A 264 0.85 9.82 13.50
CA TYR A 264 0.66 8.40 13.81
C TYR A 264 -0.32 8.18 14.95
N PHE A 265 -0.93 6.99 14.96
CA PHE A 265 -1.45 6.31 16.14
C PHE A 265 -0.43 5.25 16.62
N TYR A 266 -0.39 4.99 17.93
CA TYR A 266 0.41 3.91 18.50
C TYR A 266 -0.38 3.08 19.53
N GLY A 267 -0.69 1.82 19.21
CA GLY A 267 -1.53 0.96 20.04
C GLY A 267 -1.01 0.66 21.44
N ALA A 268 0.28 0.88 21.73
CA ALA A 268 0.82 0.75 23.08
C ALA A 268 0.21 1.75 24.07
N ASP A 269 -0.27 2.91 23.59
CA ASP A 269 -0.97 3.88 24.42
C ASP A 269 -2.27 3.34 25.00
N LEU A 270 -2.84 2.30 24.36
CA LEU A 270 -4.04 1.62 24.83
C LEU A 270 -3.77 0.48 25.83
N ILE A 271 -2.49 0.19 26.11
CA ILE A 271 -2.08 -0.84 27.07
C ILE A 271 -1.45 -0.18 28.30
N ALA A 272 -2.26 0.09 29.32
CA ALA A 272 -1.88 0.93 30.45
C ALA A 272 -0.69 0.42 31.30
N SER A 273 -0.41 -0.88 31.25
CA SER A 273 0.72 -1.51 31.93
C SER A 273 2.06 -1.29 31.21
N LEU A 274 2.06 -0.88 29.94
CA LEU A 274 3.31 -0.69 29.18
C LEU A 274 4.03 0.59 29.61
N ALA A 275 5.35 0.49 29.70
CA ALA A 275 6.21 1.64 29.89
C ALA A 275 6.13 2.57 28.67
N GLY A 276 5.94 3.86 28.90
CA GLY A 276 5.76 4.85 27.84
C GLY A 276 4.35 4.92 27.24
N SER A 277 3.40 4.13 27.75
CA SER A 277 1.98 4.28 27.42
C SER A 277 1.41 5.59 27.99
N ASN A 278 0.67 6.31 27.16
CA ASN A 278 -0.12 7.48 27.56
C ASN A 278 -1.43 7.11 28.25
N ARG A 279 -1.80 5.81 28.23
CA ARG A 279 -2.99 5.25 28.88
C ARG A 279 -4.29 5.92 28.43
N ARG A 280 -4.38 6.29 27.15
CA ARG A 280 -5.55 6.91 26.52
C ARG A 280 -5.47 6.81 25.00
N GLU A 281 -6.56 7.13 24.33
CA GLU A 281 -6.61 7.26 22.88
C GLU A 281 -5.86 8.52 22.42
N VAL A 282 -4.67 8.36 21.80
CA VAL A 282 -3.85 9.49 21.33
C VAL A 282 -3.58 9.41 19.82
N PHE A 283 -3.76 10.54 19.13
CA PHE A 283 -3.17 10.85 17.84
C PHE A 283 -2.00 11.82 18.00
N TYR A 284 -0.90 11.51 17.33
CA TYR A 284 0.26 12.39 17.24
C TYR A 284 0.28 13.00 15.86
N ALA A 285 0.40 14.32 15.79
CA ALA A 285 0.47 15.04 14.53
C ALA A 285 1.59 16.06 14.54
N PHE A 286 2.20 16.27 13.38
CA PHE A 286 3.22 17.28 13.21
C PHE A 286 2.69 18.71 13.40
N ALA A 287 3.58 19.63 13.79
CA ALA A 287 3.28 21.05 13.91
C ALA A 287 3.95 21.85 12.78
N PRO A 288 3.49 23.08 12.47
CA PRO A 288 4.26 24.02 11.67
C PRO A 288 5.69 24.17 12.22
N LYS A 289 6.68 24.13 11.33
CA LYS A 289 8.10 24.14 11.68
C LYS A 289 8.95 24.71 10.54
N ALA A 290 9.94 25.52 10.89
CA ALA A 290 10.89 26.07 9.92
C ALA A 290 11.67 24.96 9.18
N ALA A 291 12.17 25.30 7.98
CA ALA A 291 13.02 24.39 7.22
C ALA A 291 14.30 24.06 7.97
N THR A 292 14.84 22.87 7.71
CA THR A 292 16.20 22.48 8.11
C THR A 292 17.06 22.30 6.85
N ALA A 293 18.33 21.96 7.01
CA ALA A 293 19.21 21.68 5.87
C ALA A 293 18.73 20.51 5.00
N SER A 294 17.98 19.55 5.56
CA SER A 294 17.57 18.30 4.90
C SER A 294 16.04 18.15 4.75
N CYS A 295 15.29 19.18 5.14
CA CYS A 295 13.83 19.14 5.16
C CYS A 295 13.24 20.52 4.88
N SER A 296 12.27 20.59 3.96
CA SER A 296 11.50 21.81 3.72
C SER A 296 10.70 22.22 4.95
N ALA A 297 10.29 23.50 5.01
CA ALA A 297 9.43 23.98 6.07
C ALA A 297 8.04 23.31 6.03
N VAL A 298 7.47 23.05 7.20
CA VAL A 298 6.04 22.77 7.35
C VAL A 298 5.36 24.10 7.63
N THR A 299 4.78 24.71 6.60
CA THR A 299 4.03 25.96 6.74
C THR A 299 2.66 25.71 7.35
N ARG A 300 1.99 26.77 7.82
CA ARG A 300 0.61 26.71 8.31
C ARG A 300 -0.32 26.07 7.27
N SER A 301 -0.19 26.49 6.02
CA SER A 301 -0.98 25.96 4.89
C SER A 301 -0.71 24.47 4.62
N ILE A 302 0.55 24.01 4.72
CA ILE A 302 0.87 22.58 4.59
C ILE A 302 0.21 21.79 5.72
N ALA A 303 0.33 22.24 6.96
CA ALA A 303 -0.30 21.57 8.10
C ALA A 303 -1.82 21.48 7.94
N LEU A 304 -2.49 22.61 7.61
CA LEU A 304 -3.93 22.66 7.41
C LEU A 304 -4.45 21.77 6.28
N ARG A 305 -3.64 21.51 5.25
CA ARG A 305 -4.00 20.57 4.17
C ARG A 305 -3.80 19.11 4.58
N ALA A 306 -2.70 18.80 5.28
CA ALA A 306 -2.28 17.44 5.57
C ALA A 306 -2.93 16.84 6.83
N LEU A 307 -3.27 17.64 7.84
CA LEU A 307 -3.81 17.10 9.09
C LEU A 307 -5.13 16.33 8.92
N PRO A 308 -6.13 16.81 8.13
CA PRO A 308 -7.39 16.07 8.00
C PRO A 308 -7.28 14.64 7.45
N PRO A 309 -6.59 14.36 6.31
CA PRO A 309 -6.42 12.98 5.85
C PRO A 309 -5.59 12.13 6.83
N VAL A 310 -4.62 12.71 7.54
CA VAL A 310 -3.86 12.00 8.58
C VAL A 310 -4.76 11.56 9.73
N LEU A 311 -5.65 12.44 10.21
CA LEU A 311 -6.50 12.11 11.35
C LEU A 311 -7.48 10.97 11.04
N ILE A 312 -8.08 10.95 9.85
CA ILE A 312 -8.97 9.84 9.44
C ILE A 312 -8.18 8.55 9.15
N HIS A 313 -6.97 8.66 8.58
CA HIS A 313 -6.09 7.50 8.40
C HIS A 313 -5.72 6.84 9.75
N GLU A 314 -5.28 7.63 10.72
CA GLU A 314 -4.82 7.10 12.01
C GLU A 314 -5.98 6.67 12.92
N LEU A 315 -7.17 7.25 12.75
CA LEU A 315 -8.38 6.79 13.44
C LEU A 315 -8.79 5.40 12.98
N GLN A 316 -8.67 5.07 11.68
CA GLN A 316 -8.82 3.70 11.21
C GLN A 316 -7.91 2.74 11.99
N HIS A 317 -6.64 3.09 12.18
CA HIS A 317 -5.69 2.22 12.88
C HIS A 317 -6.06 2.04 14.36
N MET A 318 -6.50 3.10 15.03
CA MET A 318 -7.00 3.04 16.40
C MET A 318 -8.22 2.12 16.53
N ILE A 319 -9.21 2.28 15.64
CA ILE A 319 -10.40 1.43 15.59
C ILE A 319 -10.00 -0.02 15.30
N SER A 320 -9.09 -0.25 14.35
CA SER A 320 -8.59 -1.58 13.99
C SER A 320 -7.92 -2.26 15.19
N PHE A 321 -7.03 -1.56 15.89
CA PHE A 321 -6.39 -2.08 17.10
C PHE A 321 -7.42 -2.43 18.18
N ASN A 322 -8.36 -1.52 18.47
CA ASN A 322 -9.41 -1.78 19.44
C ASN A 322 -10.28 -2.99 19.06
N GLN A 323 -10.86 -2.99 17.86
CA GLN A 323 -11.81 -4.02 17.44
C GLN A 323 -11.17 -5.41 17.37
N ARG A 324 -9.90 -5.50 16.98
CA ARG A 324 -9.22 -6.78 16.77
C ARG A 324 -8.51 -7.28 18.01
N VAL A 325 -7.74 -6.42 18.67
CA VAL A 325 -6.91 -6.80 19.81
C VAL A 325 -7.70 -6.70 21.10
N LEU A 326 -8.29 -5.54 21.38
CA LEU A 326 -8.94 -5.30 22.67
C LEU A 326 -10.30 -6.01 22.75
N VAL A 327 -11.21 -5.74 21.81
CA VAL A 327 -12.57 -6.30 21.86
C VAL A 327 -12.59 -7.82 21.61
N ARG A 328 -11.67 -8.34 20.77
CA ARG A 328 -11.73 -9.73 20.27
C ARG A 328 -10.55 -10.62 20.70
N GLY A 329 -9.55 -10.08 21.40
CA GLY A 329 -8.37 -10.85 21.83
C GLY A 329 -7.55 -11.43 20.68
N GLY A 330 -7.69 -10.89 19.47
CA GLY A 330 -7.02 -11.34 18.25
C GLY A 330 -5.66 -10.68 18.04
N GLY A 331 -5.04 -10.98 16.90
CA GLY A 331 -3.87 -10.26 16.41
C GLY A 331 -4.23 -8.99 15.65
N GLN A 332 -3.20 -8.20 15.33
CA GLN A 332 -3.30 -7.14 14.32
C GLN A 332 -3.69 -7.71 12.96
N GLU A 333 -4.23 -6.86 12.10
CA GLU A 333 -4.38 -7.17 10.67
C GLU A 333 -3.01 -7.24 9.98
N ASP A 334 -2.90 -8.02 8.90
CA ASP A 334 -1.71 -8.03 8.03
C ASP A 334 -1.42 -6.59 7.55
N LEU A 335 -0.15 -6.23 7.48
CA LEU A 335 0.30 -4.84 7.24
C LEU A 335 -0.34 -4.26 5.97
N TRP A 336 -0.31 -5.02 4.88
CA TRP A 336 -0.84 -4.55 3.60
C TRP A 336 -2.34 -4.22 3.66
N LEU A 337 -3.13 -5.03 4.36
CA LEU A 337 -4.59 -4.88 4.43
C LEU A 337 -4.97 -3.78 5.42
N ASN A 338 -4.29 -3.71 6.56
CA ASN A 338 -4.51 -2.65 7.54
C ASN A 338 -4.31 -1.26 6.91
N GLU A 339 -3.27 -1.11 6.12
CA GLU A 339 -2.92 0.15 5.47
C GLU A 339 -3.82 0.43 4.26
N GLY A 340 -4.21 -0.59 3.51
CA GLY A 340 -5.24 -0.46 2.47
C GLY A 340 -6.57 0.06 3.02
N LEU A 341 -6.95 -0.37 4.24
CA LEU A 341 -8.14 0.13 4.93
C LEU A 341 -7.97 1.58 5.42
N SER A 342 -6.78 1.99 5.87
CA SER A 342 -6.51 3.39 6.24
C SER A 342 -6.55 4.33 5.05
N HIS A 343 -5.98 3.94 3.92
CA HIS A 343 -6.12 4.70 2.66
C HIS A 343 -7.58 4.70 2.18
N PHE A 344 -8.33 3.61 2.38
CA PHE A 344 -9.77 3.64 2.14
C PHE A 344 -10.50 4.64 3.08
N ALA A 345 -10.04 4.83 4.32
CA ALA A 345 -10.57 5.85 5.22
C ALA A 345 -10.33 7.28 4.69
N GLU A 346 -9.17 7.55 4.09
CA GLU A 346 -8.91 8.80 3.38
C GLU A 346 -9.92 9.02 2.24
N GLU A 347 -10.16 8.01 1.40
CA GLU A 347 -11.22 8.07 0.38
C GLU A 347 -12.60 8.38 0.99
N LEU A 348 -12.94 7.77 2.13
CA LEU A 348 -14.20 8.08 2.82
C LEU A 348 -14.25 9.52 3.31
N GLY A 349 -13.11 10.11 3.69
CA GLY A 349 -12.98 11.54 3.95
C GLY A 349 -13.37 12.38 2.74
N TYR A 350 -12.87 12.05 1.55
CA TYR A 350 -13.32 12.69 0.30
C TYR A 350 -14.83 12.54 0.09
N ARG A 351 -15.39 11.34 0.29
CA ARG A 351 -16.81 11.07 0.01
C ARG A 351 -17.76 11.67 1.04
N GLY A 352 -17.34 11.78 2.29
CA GLY A 352 -18.20 12.14 3.42
C GLY A 352 -18.07 13.60 3.87
N VAL A 353 -16.96 14.28 3.57
CA VAL A 353 -16.74 15.68 3.94
C VAL A 353 -17.23 16.61 2.83
N PRO A 354 -18.14 17.58 3.10
CA PRO A 354 -18.54 18.58 2.12
C PRO A 354 -17.38 19.52 1.75
N ASP A 355 -17.26 19.91 0.48
CA ASP A 355 -16.19 20.79 -0.02
C ASP A 355 -16.01 22.10 0.78
N ALA A 356 -17.11 22.66 1.30
CA ALA A 356 -17.06 23.85 2.15
C ALA A 356 -16.26 23.66 3.46
N ARG A 357 -15.97 22.42 3.85
CA ARG A 357 -15.17 22.05 5.03
C ARG A 357 -13.72 21.73 4.68
N CYS A 358 -13.31 21.88 3.42
CA CYS A 358 -11.94 21.72 2.93
C CYS A 358 -11.33 23.04 2.40
N PRO A 359 -11.45 24.19 3.08
CA PRO A 359 -11.13 25.51 2.51
C PRO A 359 -9.64 25.76 2.27
N ASN A 360 -8.77 24.90 2.82
CA ASN A 360 -7.32 25.00 2.65
C ASN A 360 -6.82 24.24 1.41
N SER A 361 -7.73 23.57 0.69
CA SER A 361 -7.46 22.79 -0.52
C SER A 361 -8.41 23.22 -1.64
N ALA A 362 -8.12 22.84 -2.89
CA ALA A 362 -8.99 23.18 -4.02
C ALA A 362 -10.38 22.54 -3.90
N SER A 363 -10.45 21.36 -3.28
CA SER A 363 -11.66 20.58 -2.97
C SER A 363 -11.32 19.50 -1.94
N CYS A 364 -12.34 18.88 -1.33
CA CYS A 364 -12.13 17.70 -0.48
C CYS A 364 -11.55 16.53 -1.27
N PHE A 365 -11.88 16.39 -2.56
CA PHE A 365 -11.22 15.45 -3.45
C PHE A 365 -9.68 15.65 -3.46
N SER A 366 -9.22 16.88 -3.66
CA SER A 366 -7.78 17.17 -3.65
C SER A 366 -7.16 17.00 -2.26
N GLN A 367 -7.91 17.26 -1.18
CA GLN A 367 -7.40 17.15 0.18
C GLN A 367 -7.19 15.70 0.61
N PHE A 368 -8.16 14.84 0.32
CA PHE A 368 -8.21 13.48 0.86
C PHE A 368 -7.74 12.42 -0.13
N SER A 369 -7.86 12.62 -1.44
CA SER A 369 -7.57 11.56 -2.41
C SER A 369 -6.25 11.73 -3.17
N SER A 370 -5.59 12.90 -3.12
CA SER A 370 -4.40 13.13 -3.96
C SER A 370 -3.27 12.13 -3.66
N GLY A 371 -3.01 11.83 -2.38
CA GLY A 371 -1.98 10.86 -1.97
C GLY A 371 -2.27 9.45 -2.49
N ASP A 372 -3.51 8.99 -2.32
CA ASP A 372 -3.97 7.69 -2.83
C ASP A 372 -3.86 7.59 -4.35
N ILE A 373 -4.21 8.66 -5.06
CA ILE A 373 -4.14 8.74 -6.52
C ILE A 373 -2.68 8.66 -7.00
N ASP A 374 -1.77 9.39 -6.36
CA ASP A 374 -0.33 9.32 -6.63
C ASP A 374 0.22 7.90 -6.40
N ASN A 375 -0.15 7.29 -5.28
CA ASN A 375 0.27 5.94 -4.91
C ASN A 375 -0.26 4.90 -5.91
N ALA A 376 -1.52 5.01 -6.31
CA ALA A 376 -2.14 4.18 -7.34
C ALA A 376 -1.48 4.35 -8.70
N TYR A 377 -1.14 5.59 -9.10
CA TYR A 377 -0.42 5.85 -10.34
C TYR A 377 0.93 5.12 -10.33
N SER A 378 1.66 5.23 -9.22
CA SER A 378 2.95 4.57 -9.01
C SER A 378 2.82 3.05 -9.11
N TYR A 379 1.83 2.44 -8.45
CA TYR A 379 1.56 1.00 -8.57
C TYR A 379 1.25 0.57 -10.01
N LEU A 380 0.28 1.23 -10.65
CA LEU A 380 -0.20 0.90 -11.99
C LEU A 380 0.89 1.08 -13.06
N SER A 381 1.93 1.87 -12.78
CA SER A 381 3.08 2.02 -13.69
C SER A 381 3.87 0.71 -13.86
N ASN A 382 3.90 -0.13 -12.81
CA ASN A 382 4.55 -1.44 -12.84
C ASN A 382 3.96 -2.42 -11.78
N PRO A 383 2.78 -3.04 -12.07
CA PRO A 383 2.13 -3.97 -11.15
C PRO A 383 2.91 -5.25 -10.85
N GLU A 384 3.91 -5.60 -11.68
CA GLU A 384 4.75 -6.78 -11.45
C GLU A 384 5.81 -6.52 -10.37
N ALA A 385 6.41 -5.33 -10.39
CA ALA A 385 7.45 -4.95 -9.44
C ALA A 385 6.91 -4.76 -8.01
N THR A 386 5.60 -4.59 -7.88
CA THR A 386 4.94 -4.16 -6.65
C THR A 386 4.08 -5.29 -6.08
N ALA A 387 4.32 -5.69 -4.83
CA ALA A 387 3.50 -6.69 -4.15
C ALA A 387 2.21 -6.05 -3.64
N LEU A 388 1.09 -6.75 -3.75
CA LEU A 388 -0.13 -6.44 -3.00
C LEU A 388 0.02 -6.94 -1.56
N VAL A 389 0.47 -8.19 -1.41
CA VAL A 389 0.76 -8.80 -0.10
C VAL A 389 2.22 -8.54 0.21
N THR A 390 2.47 -7.50 1.00
CA THR A 390 3.81 -6.96 1.23
C THR A 390 4.62 -7.84 2.20
N PRO A 391 5.95 -7.75 2.22
CA PRO A 391 6.74 -8.32 3.30
C PRO A 391 6.37 -7.66 4.64
N GLY A 392 6.14 -8.45 5.69
CA GLY A 392 5.85 -7.90 7.02
C GLY A 392 7.01 -7.06 7.59
N ASN A 393 8.25 -7.33 7.17
CA ASN A 393 9.42 -6.53 7.58
C ASN A 393 9.75 -5.36 6.65
N ASN A 394 8.95 -5.12 5.60
CA ASN A 394 9.23 -4.07 4.62
C ASN A 394 7.95 -3.46 4.03
N SER A 395 7.63 -2.23 4.45
CA SER A 395 6.55 -1.42 3.86
C SER A 395 6.83 -0.93 2.44
N GLY A 396 8.06 -1.11 1.94
CA GLY A 396 8.46 -0.85 0.57
C GLY A 396 8.14 0.56 0.05
N PRO A 397 8.08 0.75 -1.28
CA PRO A 397 7.72 2.02 -1.87
C PRO A 397 6.22 2.32 -1.67
N LEU A 398 5.84 3.60 -1.78
CA LEU A 398 4.45 4.07 -1.72
C LEU A 398 3.50 3.35 -2.70
N ALA A 399 4.03 2.74 -3.77
CA ALA A 399 3.26 1.87 -4.66
C ALA A 399 2.58 0.68 -3.93
N PHE A 400 3.11 0.21 -2.79
CA PHE A 400 2.45 -0.82 -1.97
C PHE A 400 1.11 -0.31 -1.43
N ARG A 401 1.07 0.96 -1.00
CA ARG A 401 -0.16 1.62 -0.54
C ARG A 401 -1.18 1.75 -1.67
N GLY A 402 -0.71 2.15 -2.85
CA GLY A 402 -1.55 2.23 -4.05
C GLY A 402 -2.18 0.90 -4.44
N ALA A 403 -1.41 -0.19 -4.39
CA ALA A 403 -1.92 -1.54 -4.62
C ALA A 403 -3.01 -1.91 -3.59
N ALA A 404 -2.74 -1.68 -2.31
CA ALA A 404 -3.65 -2.03 -1.23
C ALA A 404 -4.96 -1.23 -1.27
N TRP A 405 -4.90 0.09 -1.47
CA TRP A 405 -6.08 0.94 -1.62
C TRP A 405 -6.94 0.52 -2.82
N LEU A 406 -6.33 0.39 -4.00
CA LEU A 406 -7.03 -0.05 -5.21
C LEU A 406 -7.70 -1.41 -5.01
N PHE A 407 -7.03 -2.36 -4.36
CA PHE A 407 -7.62 -3.66 -4.08
C PHE A 407 -8.80 -3.58 -3.11
N VAL A 408 -8.66 -2.88 -1.97
CA VAL A 408 -9.75 -2.69 -0.99
C VAL A 408 -10.94 -1.98 -1.64
N ARG A 409 -10.69 -0.92 -2.42
CA ARG A 409 -11.71 -0.19 -3.17
C ARG A 409 -12.45 -1.09 -4.16
N TRP A 410 -11.72 -1.92 -4.91
CA TRP A 410 -12.31 -2.88 -5.83
C TRP A 410 -13.15 -3.93 -5.09
N VAL A 411 -12.69 -4.44 -3.95
CA VAL A 411 -13.48 -5.38 -3.13
C VAL A 411 -14.78 -4.70 -2.65
N ALA A 412 -14.70 -3.46 -2.15
CA ALA A 412 -15.88 -2.72 -1.73
C ALA A 412 -16.87 -2.46 -2.89
N ASP A 413 -16.39 -2.22 -4.12
CA ASP A 413 -17.24 -2.03 -5.30
C ASP A 413 -18.06 -3.27 -5.69
N HIS A 414 -17.56 -4.47 -5.42
CA HIS A 414 -18.18 -5.71 -5.89
C HIS A 414 -18.83 -6.56 -4.80
N PHE A 415 -18.43 -6.37 -3.54
CA PHE A 415 -18.87 -7.22 -2.43
C PHE A 415 -19.59 -6.47 -1.31
N SER A 416 -19.69 -5.13 -1.39
CA SER A 416 -20.53 -4.34 -0.47
C SER A 416 -21.90 -4.09 -1.07
N SER A 417 -22.94 -4.09 -0.23
CA SER A 417 -24.28 -3.61 -0.62
C SER A 417 -24.30 -2.12 -0.95
N ASP A 418 -23.51 -1.33 -0.21
CA ASP A 418 -23.23 0.07 -0.54
C ASP A 418 -21.84 0.16 -1.15
N THR A 419 -21.79 0.35 -2.47
CA THR A 419 -20.53 0.44 -3.20
C THR A 419 -19.85 1.78 -2.99
N LEU A 420 -20.52 2.86 -2.58
CA LEU A 420 -19.84 4.14 -2.36
C LEU A 420 -19.04 4.11 -1.06
N LEU A 421 -19.68 3.75 0.05
CA LEU A 421 -19.06 3.79 1.37
C LEU A 421 -18.42 2.46 1.81
N GLY A 422 -18.78 1.33 1.19
CA GLY A 422 -18.14 0.05 1.48
C GLY A 422 -18.36 -0.50 2.90
N THR A 423 -19.26 0.09 3.69
CA THR A 423 -19.33 -0.11 5.15
C THR A 423 -19.48 -1.57 5.59
N GLN A 424 -20.25 -2.38 4.85
CA GLN A 424 -20.40 -3.80 5.17
C GLN A 424 -19.06 -4.55 5.05
N VAL A 425 -18.32 -4.27 3.98
CA VAL A 425 -17.02 -4.89 3.69
C VAL A 425 -15.99 -4.43 4.72
N THR A 426 -15.86 -3.11 4.94
CA THR A 426 -14.87 -2.56 5.87
C THR A 426 -15.13 -3.02 7.31
N ARG A 427 -16.39 -3.07 7.76
CA ARG A 427 -16.72 -3.66 9.07
C ARG A 427 -16.39 -5.15 9.12
N GLY A 428 -16.73 -5.91 8.09
CA GLY A 428 -16.41 -7.34 8.02
C GLY A 428 -14.92 -7.63 8.11
N LEU A 429 -14.09 -6.77 7.49
CA LEU A 429 -12.63 -6.88 7.52
C LEU A 429 -12.03 -6.43 8.86
N VAL A 430 -12.62 -5.46 9.56
CA VAL A 430 -12.09 -4.96 10.84
C VAL A 430 -12.58 -5.76 12.04
N GLN A 431 -13.85 -6.16 12.06
CA GLN A 431 -14.53 -6.71 13.23
C GLN A 431 -14.43 -8.24 13.33
N THR A 432 -13.20 -8.75 13.22
CA THR A 432 -12.89 -10.18 13.11
C THR A 432 -11.49 -10.48 13.66
N THR A 433 -11.21 -11.77 13.90
CA THR A 433 -9.87 -12.26 14.24
C THR A 433 -9.11 -12.85 13.05
N ARG A 434 -9.77 -12.98 11.88
CA ARG A 434 -9.13 -13.43 10.64
C ARG A 434 -8.26 -12.32 10.08
N VAL A 435 -7.08 -12.66 9.55
CA VAL A 435 -6.14 -11.70 8.94
C VAL A 435 -5.92 -12.00 7.45
N GLY A 436 -5.42 -11.02 6.72
CA GLY A 436 -4.89 -11.12 5.36
C GLY A 436 -5.89 -11.71 4.36
N ALA A 437 -5.38 -12.53 3.45
CA ALA A 437 -6.17 -13.18 2.41
C ALA A 437 -7.33 -14.05 2.96
N THR A 438 -7.14 -14.67 4.12
CA THR A 438 -8.20 -15.46 4.77
C THR A 438 -9.36 -14.56 5.19
N ASN A 439 -9.05 -13.37 5.69
CA ASN A 439 -10.05 -12.37 6.04
C ASN A 439 -10.83 -11.90 4.81
N VAL A 440 -10.12 -11.47 3.77
CA VAL A 440 -10.73 -11.01 2.52
C VAL A 440 -11.62 -12.09 1.90
N SER A 441 -11.14 -13.34 1.84
CA SER A 441 -11.93 -14.44 1.27
C SER A 441 -13.21 -14.69 2.06
N ALA A 442 -13.15 -14.57 3.39
CA ALA A 442 -14.32 -14.75 4.24
C ALA A 442 -15.37 -13.63 4.06
N VAL A 443 -14.94 -12.39 3.84
CA VAL A 443 -15.85 -11.26 3.58
C VAL A 443 -16.43 -11.31 2.17
N ALA A 444 -15.61 -11.63 1.17
CA ALA A 444 -16.03 -11.67 -0.23
C ALA A 444 -16.80 -12.95 -0.60
N GLY A 445 -16.63 -14.04 0.15
CA GLY A 445 -17.16 -15.35 -0.21
C GLY A 445 -16.50 -15.96 -1.46
N VAL A 446 -15.29 -15.51 -1.79
CA VAL A 446 -14.51 -15.92 -2.97
C VAL A 446 -13.06 -16.09 -2.57
N ASP A 447 -12.41 -17.13 -3.07
CA ASP A 447 -11.00 -17.41 -2.77
C ASP A 447 -10.09 -16.25 -3.18
N PHE A 448 -9.16 -15.88 -2.30
CA PHE A 448 -8.24 -14.75 -2.53
C PHE A 448 -7.47 -14.81 -3.86
N PRO A 449 -6.90 -15.95 -4.31
CA PRO A 449 -6.23 -16.00 -5.61
C PRO A 449 -7.16 -15.66 -6.78
N THR A 450 -8.45 -16.03 -6.69
CA THR A 450 -9.45 -15.66 -7.69
C THR A 450 -9.68 -14.16 -7.71
N LEU A 451 -9.85 -13.55 -6.53
CA LEU A 451 -10.01 -12.10 -6.38
C LEU A 451 -8.82 -11.34 -6.96
N VAL A 452 -7.58 -11.78 -6.67
CA VAL A 452 -6.36 -11.16 -7.21
C VAL A 452 -6.33 -11.26 -8.73
N GLY A 453 -6.66 -12.42 -9.31
CA GLY A 453 -6.68 -12.59 -10.77
C GLY A 453 -7.65 -11.63 -11.47
N GLU A 454 -8.86 -11.50 -10.94
CA GLU A 454 -9.88 -10.59 -11.48
C GLU A 454 -9.52 -9.12 -11.29
N TRP A 455 -8.96 -8.76 -10.13
CA TRP A 455 -8.47 -7.41 -9.86
C TRP A 455 -7.29 -7.05 -10.77
N GLN A 456 -6.36 -7.98 -11.01
CA GLN A 456 -5.26 -7.77 -11.94
C GLN A 456 -5.75 -7.55 -13.38
N LEU A 457 -6.77 -8.30 -13.82
CA LEU A 457 -7.43 -8.03 -15.11
C LEU A 457 -8.10 -6.63 -15.11
N THR A 458 -8.80 -6.29 -14.03
CA THR A 458 -9.45 -4.97 -13.84
C THR A 458 -8.48 -3.82 -14.00
N ASN A 459 -7.27 -3.92 -13.43
CA ASN A 459 -6.24 -2.88 -13.52
C ASN A 459 -5.88 -2.49 -14.95
N TYR A 460 -6.10 -3.35 -15.96
CA TYR A 460 -5.95 -2.94 -17.37
C TYR A 460 -7.26 -2.69 -18.09
N LEU A 461 -8.35 -3.38 -17.73
CA LEU A 461 -9.60 -3.36 -18.48
C LEU A 461 -10.56 -2.24 -18.06
N GLU A 462 -10.33 -1.66 -16.88
CA GLU A 462 -11.11 -0.57 -16.31
C GLU A 462 -11.32 0.54 -17.35
N ASN A 463 -12.57 0.77 -17.72
CA ASN A 463 -12.98 1.76 -18.73
C ASN A 463 -12.14 1.74 -20.02
N LEU A 464 -11.64 0.56 -20.43
CA LEU A 464 -10.88 0.39 -21.68
C LEU A 464 -11.79 0.66 -22.89
N PRO A 465 -11.44 1.58 -23.80
CA PRO A 465 -12.25 1.87 -24.98
C PRO A 465 -12.49 0.61 -25.84
N GLY A 466 -13.75 0.36 -26.19
CA GLY A 466 -14.15 -0.80 -26.99
C GLY A 466 -14.27 -2.12 -26.23
N PHE A 467 -14.00 -2.15 -24.92
CA PHE A 467 -14.23 -3.31 -24.06
C PHE A 467 -15.52 -3.14 -23.24
N ALA A 468 -16.41 -4.13 -23.31
CA ALA A 468 -17.63 -4.12 -22.51
C ALA A 468 -17.30 -4.30 -21.03
N GLN A 469 -17.72 -3.34 -20.20
CA GLN A 469 -17.48 -3.36 -18.76
C GLN A 469 -18.44 -4.34 -18.07
N VAL A 470 -18.10 -5.64 -18.10
CA VAL A 470 -18.91 -6.74 -17.57
C VAL A 470 -18.36 -7.32 -16.27
N GLY A 471 -19.26 -7.77 -15.39
CA GLY A 471 -18.90 -8.47 -14.16
C GLY A 471 -18.00 -7.64 -13.22
N ARG A 472 -16.94 -8.29 -12.72
CA ARG A 472 -15.99 -7.70 -11.76
C ARG A 472 -14.77 -7.04 -12.41
N LEU A 473 -14.72 -6.93 -13.74
CA LEU A 473 -13.54 -6.43 -14.48
C LEU A 473 -13.49 -4.90 -14.62
N ARG A 474 -13.91 -4.19 -13.56
CA ARG A 474 -13.99 -2.73 -13.49
C ARG A 474 -13.97 -2.23 -12.05
N TYR A 475 -13.64 -0.97 -11.86
CA TYR A 475 -14.06 -0.18 -10.72
C TYR A 475 -15.44 0.41 -11.03
N ARG A 476 -16.36 0.38 -10.06
CA ARG A 476 -17.72 0.90 -10.21
C ARG A 476 -17.82 2.36 -9.77
N THR A 477 -16.97 2.77 -8.84
CA THR A 477 -17.07 4.09 -8.18
C THR A 477 -15.96 5.06 -8.56
N TRP A 478 -15.00 4.60 -9.37
CA TRP A 478 -13.90 5.39 -9.90
C TRP A 478 -13.79 5.15 -11.40
N ASN A 479 -13.23 6.12 -12.13
CA ASN A 479 -12.79 5.95 -13.51
C ASN A 479 -11.31 6.34 -13.61
N PHE A 480 -10.42 5.44 -13.20
CA PHE A 480 -8.99 5.71 -13.15
C PHE A 480 -8.38 6.03 -14.52
N ARG A 481 -8.98 5.55 -15.62
CA ARG A 481 -8.47 5.82 -16.96
C ARG A 481 -8.61 7.27 -17.39
N SER A 482 -9.68 7.95 -16.99
CA SER A 482 -9.86 9.38 -17.25
C SER A 482 -9.40 10.27 -16.10
N LEU A 483 -9.36 9.73 -14.88
CA LEU A 483 -9.08 10.47 -13.65
C LEU A 483 -7.83 11.33 -13.74
N TYR A 484 -6.70 10.72 -14.11
CA TYR A 484 -5.40 11.36 -14.08
C TYR A 484 -5.31 12.53 -15.04
N GLN A 485 -5.75 12.35 -16.29
CA GLN A 485 -5.76 13.42 -17.29
C GLN A 485 -6.77 14.53 -16.94
N ALA A 486 -7.94 14.17 -16.41
CA ALA A 486 -8.99 15.14 -16.10
C ALA A 486 -8.64 16.05 -14.92
N ASN A 487 -7.98 15.51 -13.89
CA ASN A 487 -7.72 16.22 -12.64
C ASN A 487 -6.25 16.67 -12.50
N PHE A 488 -5.32 16.03 -13.22
CA PHE A 488 -3.89 16.27 -13.08
C PHE A 488 -3.16 16.27 -14.45
N PRO A 489 -3.62 17.08 -15.42
CA PRO A 489 -3.17 17.02 -16.82
C PRO A 489 -1.67 17.31 -17.03
N THR A 490 -1.01 17.94 -16.06
CA THR A 490 0.41 18.31 -16.13
C THR A 490 1.30 17.51 -15.18
N LEU A 491 0.71 16.75 -14.24
CA LEU A 491 1.47 16.02 -13.22
C LEU A 491 1.93 14.65 -13.72
N TYR A 492 1.08 13.98 -14.50
CA TYR A 492 1.34 12.61 -14.94
C TYR A 492 1.68 12.54 -16.42
N ALA A 493 2.76 11.81 -16.73
CA ALA A 493 3.25 11.66 -18.10
C ALA A 493 2.30 10.87 -19.02
N LYS A 494 1.48 9.96 -18.46
CA LYS A 494 0.50 9.17 -19.20
C LYS A 494 -0.90 9.42 -18.64
N PRO A 495 -1.94 9.50 -19.49
CA PRO A 495 -3.34 9.54 -19.04
C PRO A 495 -3.74 8.32 -18.22
N TYR A 496 -3.14 7.16 -18.50
CA TYR A 496 -3.27 5.95 -17.68
C TYR A 496 -1.91 5.24 -17.57
N PRO A 497 -1.48 4.78 -16.38
CA PRO A 497 -0.09 4.39 -16.15
C PRO A 497 0.23 3.02 -16.77
N LEU A 498 -0.72 2.10 -16.71
CA LEU A 498 -0.53 0.70 -17.10
C LEU A 498 -0.56 0.55 -18.62
N THR A 499 0.61 0.24 -19.18
CA THR A 499 0.81 -0.06 -20.60
C THR A 499 1.39 -1.48 -20.74
N PRO A 500 0.56 -2.52 -20.91
CA PRO A 500 1.03 -3.88 -21.10
C PRO A 500 1.88 -4.02 -22.36
N ASP A 501 2.80 -4.98 -22.36
CA ASP A 501 3.46 -5.42 -23.58
C ASP A 501 2.42 -5.91 -24.59
N SER A 502 2.74 -5.87 -25.88
CA SER A 502 1.89 -6.40 -26.94
C SER A 502 2.69 -7.28 -27.89
N THR A 503 2.12 -8.42 -28.27
CA THR A 503 2.73 -9.37 -29.22
C THR A 503 1.68 -9.91 -30.20
N ALA A 504 2.13 -10.33 -31.39
CA ALA A 504 1.34 -11.08 -32.35
C ALA A 504 1.46 -12.61 -32.20
N GLY A 505 2.31 -13.09 -31.27
CA GLY A 505 2.38 -14.51 -30.90
C GLY A 505 3.72 -15.01 -30.36
N SER A 506 4.83 -14.36 -30.70
CA SER A 506 6.14 -14.65 -30.10
C SER A 506 6.41 -13.73 -28.91
N TYR A 507 6.73 -14.28 -27.75
CA TYR A 507 7.04 -13.52 -26.55
C TYR A 507 7.98 -14.33 -25.66
N SER A 508 8.93 -13.67 -24.99
CA SER A 508 9.75 -14.29 -23.95
C SER A 508 10.13 -13.22 -22.94
N ARG A 509 9.89 -13.51 -21.67
CA ARG A 509 10.28 -12.62 -20.57
C ARG A 509 10.55 -13.40 -19.31
N THR A 510 11.58 -13.02 -18.57
CA THR A 510 11.79 -13.43 -17.18
C THR A 510 11.42 -12.31 -16.23
N GLY A 511 11.03 -12.67 -15.01
CA GLY A 511 10.65 -11.70 -14.00
C GLY A 511 10.53 -12.33 -12.62
N THR A 512 9.93 -11.59 -11.69
CA THR A 512 9.64 -12.07 -10.33
C THR A 512 8.17 -11.88 -10.01
N LEU A 513 7.48 -12.97 -9.68
CA LEU A 513 6.16 -12.92 -9.08
C LEU A 513 6.33 -12.67 -7.59
N ARG A 514 5.70 -11.62 -7.07
CA ARG A 514 5.63 -11.28 -5.64
C ARG A 514 4.20 -11.49 -5.17
N GLY A 515 3.96 -11.63 -3.86
CA GLY A 515 2.61 -11.80 -3.31
C GLY A 515 1.58 -10.84 -3.93
N GLY A 516 0.63 -11.38 -4.70
CA GLY A 516 -0.41 -10.62 -5.40
C GLY A 516 0.03 -9.75 -6.59
N SER A 517 1.30 -9.78 -7.01
CA SER A 517 1.80 -9.03 -8.17
C SER A 517 1.46 -9.74 -9.50
N GLY A 518 1.53 -9.01 -10.62
CA GLY A 518 1.17 -9.57 -11.93
C GLY A 518 1.84 -8.90 -13.12
N ARG A 519 2.12 -9.68 -14.17
CA ARG A 519 2.63 -9.23 -15.46
C ARG A 519 1.56 -9.32 -16.54
N HIS A 520 1.16 -8.16 -17.07
CA HIS A 520 0.18 -8.03 -18.14
C HIS A 520 0.83 -8.08 -19.53
N VAL A 521 0.26 -8.91 -20.42
CA VAL A 521 0.67 -9.01 -21.83
C VAL A 521 -0.57 -9.09 -22.72
N ARG A 522 -0.58 -8.31 -23.80
CA ARG A 522 -1.63 -8.34 -24.82
C ARG A 522 -1.20 -9.21 -25.99
N TYR A 523 -2.04 -10.17 -26.34
CA TYR A 523 -1.89 -11.02 -27.51
C TYR A 523 -2.86 -10.54 -28.59
N ARG A 524 -2.34 -9.91 -29.63
CA ARG A 524 -3.12 -9.36 -30.75
C ARG A 524 -2.94 -10.25 -31.97
N LEU A 525 -3.84 -11.20 -32.13
CA LEU A 525 -3.80 -12.18 -33.21
C LEU A 525 -4.57 -11.65 -34.41
N ALA A 526 -3.93 -11.61 -35.58
CA ALA A 526 -4.60 -11.22 -36.81
C ALA A 526 -5.66 -12.25 -37.23
N ALA A 527 -6.61 -11.82 -38.06
CA ALA A 527 -7.53 -12.72 -38.74
C ALA A 527 -6.74 -13.81 -39.51
N GLY A 528 -7.14 -15.07 -39.37
CA GLY A 528 -6.48 -16.24 -39.96
C GLY A 528 -5.21 -16.72 -39.24
N ALA A 529 -4.81 -16.12 -38.11
CA ALA A 529 -3.64 -16.60 -37.37
C ALA A 529 -3.87 -18.00 -36.76
N ALA A 530 -2.82 -18.82 -36.72
CA ALA A 530 -2.89 -20.24 -36.30
C ALA A 530 -3.11 -20.48 -34.79
N GLY A 531 -3.21 -19.43 -33.97
CA GLY A 531 -3.23 -19.53 -32.51
C GLY A 531 -1.83 -19.57 -31.90
N VAL A 532 -1.76 -19.39 -30.59
CA VAL A 532 -0.50 -19.20 -29.84
C VAL A 532 -0.51 -20.05 -28.58
N THR A 533 0.58 -20.77 -28.33
CA THR A 533 0.80 -21.43 -27.04
C THR A 533 1.54 -20.48 -26.11
N VAL A 534 1.06 -20.33 -24.88
CA VAL A 534 1.65 -19.52 -23.82
C VAL A 534 2.02 -20.42 -22.66
N GLN A 535 3.25 -20.31 -22.16
CA GLN A 535 3.77 -21.15 -21.07
C GLN A 535 4.38 -20.29 -19.96
N LEU A 536 4.06 -20.64 -18.71
CA LEU A 536 4.63 -20.06 -17.50
C LEU A 536 5.54 -21.09 -16.84
N THR A 537 6.82 -20.76 -16.67
CA THR A 537 7.81 -21.65 -16.05
C THR A 537 8.61 -20.93 -14.98
N GLY A 538 9.46 -21.65 -14.24
CA GLY A 538 10.53 -21.02 -13.47
C GLY A 538 11.48 -20.18 -14.36
N SER A 539 12.27 -19.29 -13.77
CA SER A 539 13.19 -18.39 -14.51
C SER A 539 14.23 -19.09 -15.38
N ASN A 540 14.50 -20.37 -15.10
CA ASN A 540 15.39 -21.21 -15.91
C ASN A 540 14.70 -21.82 -17.14
N GLY A 541 13.42 -21.50 -17.39
CA GLY A 541 12.64 -22.05 -18.49
C GLY A 541 12.06 -23.45 -18.24
N ASN A 542 12.26 -24.01 -17.04
CA ASN A 542 11.92 -25.40 -16.71
C ASN A 542 10.97 -25.48 -15.53
N GLY A 543 10.01 -26.42 -15.60
CA GLY A 543 9.03 -26.65 -14.54
C GLY A 543 8.14 -25.44 -14.27
N VAL A 544 7.15 -25.60 -13.39
CA VAL A 544 6.32 -24.48 -12.93
C VAL A 544 7.13 -23.61 -11.96
N PRO A 545 6.90 -22.27 -11.88
CA PRO A 545 7.46 -21.49 -10.78
C PRO A 545 7.13 -22.11 -9.41
N SER A 546 7.87 -21.71 -8.37
CA SER A 546 7.65 -22.23 -7.02
C SER A 546 6.18 -22.10 -6.61
N SER A 547 5.59 -23.21 -6.16
CA SER A 547 4.20 -23.25 -5.70
C SER A 547 3.93 -22.35 -4.50
N THR A 548 4.96 -21.94 -3.76
CA THR A 548 4.87 -20.96 -2.67
C THR A 548 4.29 -19.62 -3.11
N ALA A 549 4.54 -19.20 -4.35
CA ALA A 549 3.99 -17.97 -4.92
C ALA A 549 2.60 -18.17 -5.52
N GLU A 550 2.05 -19.40 -5.50
CA GLU A 550 0.83 -19.78 -6.20
C GLU A 550 0.78 -19.18 -7.61
N PRO A 551 1.68 -19.57 -8.54
CA PRO A 551 1.71 -19.00 -9.88
C PRO A 551 0.41 -19.33 -10.63
N ARG A 552 -0.19 -18.32 -11.25
CA ARG A 552 -1.48 -18.44 -11.96
C ARG A 552 -1.50 -17.66 -13.26
N PHE A 553 -2.45 -18.02 -14.11
CA PHE A 553 -2.88 -17.22 -15.26
C PHE A 553 -4.24 -16.60 -15.00
N ALA A 554 -4.40 -15.35 -15.42
CA ALA A 554 -5.69 -14.74 -15.68
C ALA A 554 -5.75 -14.35 -17.15
N VAL A 555 -6.78 -14.80 -17.87
CA VAL A 555 -6.96 -14.53 -19.29
C VAL A 555 -8.34 -13.95 -19.51
N VAL A 556 -8.43 -12.86 -20.28
CA VAL A 556 -9.70 -12.36 -20.81
C VAL A 556 -9.57 -12.22 -22.32
N ARG A 557 -10.65 -12.47 -23.05
CA ARG A 557 -10.75 -12.07 -24.47
C ARG A 557 -11.33 -10.67 -24.54
N ILE A 558 -10.57 -9.73 -25.07
CA ILE A 558 -11.01 -8.34 -25.29
C ILE A 558 -11.94 -8.27 -26.51
N ARG A 559 -11.59 -8.97 -27.60
CA ARG A 559 -12.39 -9.06 -28.84
C ARG A 559 -12.07 -10.33 -29.62
#